data_AF-G4WLN3-F1
#
_entry.id   AF-G4WLN3-F1
#
_cell.length_a   1.000
_cell.length_b   1.000
_cell.length_c   1.000
_cell.angle_alpha   90.00
_cell.angle_beta   90.00
_cell.angle_gamma   90.00
#
_symmetry.space_group_name_H-M   'P 1'
#
loop_
_entity.id
_entity.type
_entity.pdbx_description
1 polymer ?
#
loop_
_entity_poly.entity_id
_entity_poly.type
_entity_poly.pdbx_seq_one_letter_code
_entity_poly.pdbx_strand_id
1 'polypeptide(L)'
;GFTQYASATYTDDILDDFVYYGKDYVEGKYGMCGVEASMDVVRDIATEVTLYGMEQYDEYPTLLEDHFGGSQRTGVVAAAAGCSVAFATGNSNAGINGWYLSQILHKEYHSRLGFYGYDLQDQCGAANSVSIRADEGALHEARGPNYP
;
A
#
# COMPACT_ATOMS: atom_id res chain seq x y z
N GLY A 1 11.17 11.48 18.20
CA GLY A 1 9.73 11.23 17.92
C GLY A 1 9.57 10.81 16.47
N PHE A 2 8.34 10.66 15.97
CA PHE A 2 8.06 10.11 14.63
C PHE A 2 7.32 11.10 13.71
N THR A 3 7.54 12.40 13.91
CA THR A 3 6.79 13.46 13.20
C THR A 3 6.82 13.30 11.68
N GLN A 4 8.01 13.11 11.09
CA GLN A 4 8.15 13.03 9.62
C GLN A 4 7.76 11.68 9.02
N TYR A 5 7.71 10.62 9.83
CA TYR A 5 7.09 9.36 9.40
C TYR A 5 5.59 9.53 9.18
N ALA A 6 4.95 10.36 10.00
CA ALA A 6 3.53 10.65 9.86
C ALA A 6 3.28 11.74 8.81
N SER A 7 4.07 12.82 8.79
CA SER A 7 3.81 13.95 7.85
C SER A 7 3.82 13.52 6.40
N ALA A 8 4.65 12.53 6.03
CA ALA A 8 4.67 11.97 4.69
C ALA A 8 3.31 11.48 4.17
N THR A 9 2.35 11.16 5.06
CA THR A 9 1.01 10.70 4.67
C THR A 9 -0.06 11.80 4.70
N TYR A 10 0.30 13.05 5.01
CA TYR A 10 -0.66 14.16 5.09
C TYR A 10 -0.09 15.53 4.69
N THR A 11 1.12 15.60 4.13
CA THR A 11 1.71 16.82 3.60
C THR A 11 1.99 16.68 2.11
N ASP A 12 2.10 17.83 1.45
CA ASP A 12 2.61 18.00 0.09
C ASP A 12 1.80 17.29 -1.02
N ASP A 13 0.57 16.85 -0.68
CA ASP A 13 -0.40 16.19 -1.56
C ASP A 13 0.15 14.94 -2.30
N ILE A 14 1.24 14.35 -1.78
CA ILE A 14 1.92 13.22 -2.43
C ILE A 14 1.07 11.95 -2.35
N LEU A 15 0.53 11.64 -1.17
CA LEU A 15 -0.36 10.49 -1.01
C LEU A 15 -1.65 10.70 -1.81
N ASP A 16 -2.18 11.93 -1.80
CA ASP A 16 -3.38 12.32 -2.52
C ASP A 16 -3.22 12.03 -4.01
N ASP A 17 -2.13 12.49 -4.63
CA ASP A 17 -1.81 12.25 -6.03
C ASP A 17 -1.86 10.75 -6.39
N PHE A 18 -1.18 9.91 -5.60
CA PHE A 18 -1.11 8.47 -5.87
C PHE A 18 -2.46 7.77 -5.67
N VAL A 19 -3.24 8.20 -4.67
CA VAL A 19 -4.59 7.68 -4.41
C VAL A 19 -5.56 8.09 -5.53
N TYR A 20 -5.49 9.33 -6.02
CA TYR A 20 -6.33 9.79 -7.13
C TYR A 20 -5.99 9.07 -8.43
N TYR A 21 -4.70 8.88 -8.74
CA TYR A 21 -4.29 8.05 -9.88
C TYR A 21 -4.88 6.64 -9.79
N GLY A 22 -4.73 5.98 -8.63
CA GLY A 22 -5.24 4.62 -8.45
C GLY A 22 -6.76 4.53 -8.46
N LYS A 23 -7.45 5.55 -7.94
CA LYS A 23 -8.91 5.67 -8.05
C LYS A 23 -9.35 5.79 -9.51
N ASP A 24 -8.73 6.66 -10.30
CA ASP A 24 -9.09 6.87 -11.70
C ASP A 24 -8.81 5.62 -12.54
N TYR A 25 -7.71 4.91 -12.27
CA TYR A 25 -7.41 3.60 -12.86
C TYR A 25 -8.53 2.58 -12.60
N VAL A 26 -8.95 2.49 -11.34
CA VAL A 26 -10.01 1.57 -10.90
C VAL A 26 -11.37 1.95 -11.49
N GLU A 27 -11.74 3.23 -11.44
CA GLU A 27 -13.02 3.73 -11.96
C GLU A 27 -13.14 3.49 -13.46
N GLY A 28 -12.05 3.65 -14.22
CA GLY A 28 -12.01 3.38 -15.67
C GLY A 28 -12.05 1.89 -16.03
N LYS A 29 -11.43 1.01 -15.24
CA LYS A 29 -11.25 -0.42 -15.60
C LYS A 29 -12.30 -1.35 -14.98
N TYR A 30 -12.63 -1.13 -13.70
CA TYR A 30 -13.50 -2.01 -12.91
C TYR A 30 -14.78 -1.32 -12.47
N GLY A 31 -14.78 0.01 -12.38
CA GLY A 31 -15.80 0.76 -11.65
C GLY A 31 -15.61 0.63 -10.13
N MET A 32 -16.13 1.62 -9.39
CA MET A 32 -16.08 1.62 -7.92
C MET A 32 -16.91 0.47 -7.35
N CYS A 33 -16.30 -0.37 -6.51
CA CYS A 33 -16.89 -1.59 -5.95
C CYS A 33 -17.46 -2.52 -7.03
N GLY A 34 -16.89 -2.50 -8.25
CA GLY A 34 -17.44 -3.18 -9.42
C GLY A 34 -16.95 -4.61 -9.64
N VAL A 35 -16.01 -5.11 -8.82
CA VAL A 35 -15.40 -6.43 -9.00
C VAL A 35 -15.26 -7.20 -7.69
N GLU A 36 -15.40 -8.53 -7.72
CA GLU A 36 -15.16 -9.35 -6.54
C GLU A 36 -13.67 -9.41 -6.17
N ALA A 37 -13.40 -9.57 -4.87
CA ALA A 37 -12.04 -9.72 -4.36
C ALA A 37 -11.41 -11.03 -4.86
N SER A 38 -10.33 -10.90 -5.64
CA SER A 38 -9.49 -12.03 -6.06
C SER A 38 -8.03 -11.61 -6.13
N MET A 39 -7.10 -12.58 -6.06
CA MET A 39 -5.67 -12.27 -6.16
C MET A 39 -5.27 -11.72 -7.54
N ASP A 40 -6.03 -11.99 -8.59
CA ASP A 40 -5.77 -11.40 -9.91
C ASP A 40 -6.08 -9.90 -9.91
N VAL A 41 -7.18 -9.49 -9.26
CA VAL A 41 -7.54 -8.07 -9.07
C VAL A 41 -6.53 -7.36 -8.16
N VAL A 42 -6.11 -8.02 -7.07
CA VAL A 42 -5.07 -7.48 -6.17
C VAL A 42 -3.77 -7.26 -6.93
N ARG A 43 -3.31 -8.26 -7.69
CA ARG A 43 -2.07 -8.19 -8.46
C ARG A 43 -2.11 -7.09 -9.50
N ASP A 44 -3.22 -6.96 -10.21
CA ASP A 44 -3.37 -5.93 -11.24
C ASP A 44 -3.27 -4.52 -10.65
N ILE A 45 -4.17 -4.17 -9.73
CA ILE A 45 -4.29 -2.81 -9.21
C ILE A 45 -3.08 -2.44 -8.34
N ALA A 46 -2.68 -3.33 -7.43
CA ALA A 46 -1.57 -3.00 -6.53
C ALA A 46 -0.25 -2.89 -7.28
N THR A 47 -0.02 -3.69 -8.34
CA THR A 47 1.19 -3.55 -9.16
C THR A 47 1.19 -2.23 -9.90
N GLU A 48 0.09 -1.88 -10.59
CA GLU A 48 -0.01 -0.63 -11.33
C GLU A 48 0.26 0.59 -10.45
N VAL A 49 -0.46 0.70 -9.33
CA VAL A 49 -0.37 1.87 -8.45
C VAL A 49 0.98 1.93 -7.73
N THR A 50 1.58 0.76 -7.43
CA THR A 50 2.94 0.72 -6.86
C THR A 50 3.98 1.20 -7.86
N LEU A 51 3.91 0.74 -9.12
CA LEU A 51 4.82 1.18 -10.18
C LEU A 51 4.70 2.69 -10.41
N TYR A 52 3.47 3.20 -10.54
CA TYR A 52 3.22 4.64 -10.67
C TYR A 52 3.89 5.44 -9.55
N GLY A 53 3.62 5.09 -8.28
CA GLY A 53 4.19 5.81 -7.15
C GLY A 53 5.71 5.75 -7.09
N MET A 54 6.33 4.62 -7.48
CA MET A 54 7.79 4.50 -7.56
C MET A 54 8.38 5.33 -8.70
N GLU A 55 7.74 5.32 -9.87
CA GLU A 55 8.13 6.13 -11.03
C GLU A 55 8.09 7.63 -10.69
N GLN A 56 7.14 8.10 -9.88
CA GLN A 56 7.13 9.50 -9.42
C GLN A 56 8.38 9.85 -8.61
N TYR A 57 8.84 8.95 -7.72
CA TYR A 57 10.10 9.17 -6.98
C TYR A 57 11.34 9.11 -7.87
N ASP A 58 11.31 8.37 -8.98
CA ASP A 58 12.41 8.32 -9.96
C ASP A 58 12.42 9.56 -10.86
N GLU A 59 11.25 10.05 -11.27
CA GLU A 59 11.08 11.18 -12.19
C GLU A 59 11.33 12.53 -11.50
N TYR A 60 10.94 12.68 -10.23
CA TYR A 60 11.03 13.94 -9.49
C TYR A 60 12.05 13.84 -8.34
N PRO A 61 13.32 14.24 -8.55
CA PRO A 61 14.34 14.20 -7.49
C PRO A 61 13.96 14.97 -6.22
N THR A 62 13.21 16.06 -6.35
CA THR A 62 12.71 16.85 -5.21
C THR A 62 11.72 16.07 -4.36
N LEU A 63 10.91 15.21 -4.97
CA LEU A 63 9.97 14.35 -4.27
C LEU A 63 10.71 13.25 -3.48
N LEU A 64 11.75 12.66 -4.08
CA LEU A 64 12.61 11.69 -3.39
C LEU A 64 13.42 12.33 -2.26
N GLU A 65 13.82 13.59 -2.39
CA GLU A 65 14.49 14.35 -1.34
C GLU A 65 13.54 14.73 -0.20
N ASP A 66 12.29 15.08 -0.51
CA ASP A 66 11.26 15.39 0.49
C ASP A 66 10.91 14.15 1.34
N HIS A 67 10.55 13.05 0.67
CA HIS A 67 10.43 11.74 1.31
C HIS A 67 11.76 10.98 1.32
N PHE A 68 12.78 11.58 1.95
CA PHE A 68 14.14 11.01 2.02
C PHE A 68 14.19 9.62 2.68
N GLY A 69 13.31 9.35 3.64
CA GLY A 69 13.22 8.08 4.35
C GLY A 69 12.47 7.02 3.57
N GLY A 70 13.07 5.83 3.42
CA GLY A 70 12.42 4.71 2.71
C GLY A 70 11.05 4.30 3.29
N SER A 71 10.90 4.36 4.62
CA SER A 71 9.63 4.07 5.29
C SER A 71 8.53 5.10 5.01
N GLN A 72 8.89 6.36 4.73
CA GLN A 72 7.93 7.37 4.30
C GLN A 72 7.38 6.99 2.93
N ARG A 73 8.28 6.75 1.97
CA ARG A 73 7.92 6.37 0.60
C ARG A 73 7.09 5.10 0.55
N THR A 74 7.53 4.03 1.20
CA THR A 74 6.81 2.76 1.12
C THR A 74 5.48 2.80 1.87
N GLY A 75 5.36 3.58 2.94
CA GLY A 75 4.07 3.81 3.60
C GLY A 75 3.07 4.52 2.68
N VAL A 76 3.51 5.53 1.95
CA VAL A 76 2.69 6.30 1.00
C VAL A 76 2.28 5.46 -0.21
N VAL A 77 3.24 4.77 -0.85
CA VAL A 77 2.98 3.95 -2.04
C VAL A 77 2.06 2.77 -1.71
N ALA A 78 2.31 2.07 -0.60
CA ALA A 78 1.48 0.94 -0.19
C ALA A 78 0.08 1.38 0.28
N ALA A 79 -0.06 2.56 0.88
CA ALA A 79 -1.36 3.15 1.20
C ALA A 79 -2.18 3.36 -0.08
N ALA A 80 -1.60 4.00 -1.09
CA ALA A 80 -2.27 4.23 -2.37
C ALA A 80 -2.69 2.91 -3.06
N ALA A 81 -1.78 1.93 -3.12
CA ALA A 81 -2.07 0.62 -3.69
C ALA A 81 -3.20 -0.12 -2.94
N GLY A 82 -3.14 -0.15 -1.61
CA GLY A 82 -4.15 -0.82 -0.78
C GLY A 82 -5.52 -0.15 -0.85
N CYS A 83 -5.58 1.19 -0.80
CA CYS A 83 -6.81 1.95 -0.97
C CYS A 83 -7.43 1.70 -2.35
N SER A 84 -6.62 1.67 -3.41
CA SER A 84 -7.10 1.43 -4.77
C SER A 84 -7.72 0.04 -4.94
N VAL A 85 -7.08 -1.00 -4.38
CA VAL A 85 -7.66 -2.36 -4.37
C VAL A 85 -8.99 -2.38 -3.60
N ALA A 86 -9.07 -1.69 -2.46
CA ALA A 86 -10.31 -1.58 -1.68
C ALA A 86 -11.41 -0.81 -2.45
N PHE A 87 -11.06 0.23 -3.21
CA PHE A 87 -11.99 0.97 -4.07
C PHE A 87 -12.62 0.08 -5.14
N ALA A 88 -11.86 -0.83 -5.73
CA ALA A 88 -12.37 -1.75 -6.75
C ALA A 88 -13.26 -2.85 -6.17
N THR A 89 -12.87 -3.38 -5.01
CA THR A 89 -13.44 -4.63 -4.47
C THR A 89 -14.49 -4.43 -3.38
N GLY A 90 -14.54 -3.26 -2.75
CA GLY A 90 -15.34 -3.04 -1.55
C GLY A 90 -14.92 -3.96 -0.38
N ASN A 91 -13.69 -4.48 -0.38
CA ASN A 91 -13.21 -5.46 0.60
C ASN A 91 -11.86 -5.02 1.19
N SER A 92 -11.85 -4.77 2.50
CA SER A 92 -10.69 -4.30 3.25
C SER A 92 -9.54 -5.33 3.33
N ASN A 93 -9.86 -6.64 3.40
CA ASN A 93 -8.85 -7.70 3.39
C ASN A 93 -8.21 -7.88 2.01
N ALA A 94 -8.90 -7.54 0.92
CA ALA A 94 -8.28 -7.42 -0.39
C ALA A 94 -7.34 -6.19 -0.42
N GLY A 95 -7.81 -5.06 0.11
CA GLY A 95 -7.01 -3.84 0.24
C GLY A 95 -5.68 -4.06 0.99
N ILE A 96 -5.72 -4.69 2.16
CA ILE A 96 -4.48 -4.97 2.94
C ILE A 96 -3.57 -5.98 2.23
N ASN A 97 -4.11 -6.90 1.41
CA ASN A 97 -3.27 -7.73 0.54
C ASN A 97 -2.57 -6.89 -0.55
N GLY A 98 -3.26 -5.88 -1.10
CA GLY A 98 -2.67 -4.90 -2.00
C GLY A 98 -1.52 -4.13 -1.36
N TRP A 99 -1.69 -3.69 -0.11
CA TRP A 99 -0.62 -3.10 0.69
C TRP A 99 0.60 -4.02 0.77
N TYR A 100 0.43 -5.27 1.19
CA TYR A 100 1.57 -6.19 1.36
C TYR A 100 2.27 -6.52 0.04
N LEU A 101 1.51 -6.65 -1.06
CA LEU A 101 2.09 -6.83 -2.38
C LEU A 101 2.93 -5.61 -2.80
N SER A 102 2.44 -4.40 -2.53
CA SER A 102 3.18 -3.16 -2.79
C SER A 102 4.54 -3.14 -2.08
N GLN A 103 4.58 -3.57 -0.82
CA GLN A 103 5.82 -3.64 -0.03
C GLN A 103 6.86 -4.60 -0.67
N ILE A 104 6.40 -5.76 -1.16
CA ILE A 104 7.26 -6.75 -1.85
C ILE A 104 7.81 -6.15 -3.15
N LEU A 105 6.95 -5.54 -3.97
CA LEU A 105 7.36 -4.92 -5.23
C LEU A 105 8.35 -3.77 -5.01
N HIS A 106 8.08 -2.89 -4.04
CA HIS A 106 8.95 -1.76 -3.71
C HIS A 106 10.34 -2.23 -3.28
N LYS A 107 10.40 -3.26 -2.42
CA LYS A 107 11.66 -3.84 -1.95
C LYS A 107 12.54 -4.31 -3.12
N GLU A 108 11.95 -5.02 -4.08
CA GLU A 108 12.69 -5.56 -5.22
C GLU A 108 13.03 -4.49 -6.26
N TYR A 109 12.16 -3.50 -6.45
CA TYR A 109 12.40 -2.41 -7.40
C TYR A 109 13.59 -1.53 -7.00
N HIS A 110 13.66 -1.12 -5.72
CA HIS A 110 14.71 -0.21 -5.24
C HIS A 110 15.85 -0.88 -4.46
N SER A 111 15.79 -2.21 -4.27
CA SER A 111 16.70 -2.98 -3.39
C SER A 111 16.76 -2.42 -1.95
N ARG A 112 15.69 -1.75 -1.53
CA ARG A 112 15.50 -1.14 -0.21
C ARG A 112 14.00 -0.96 0.05
N LEU A 113 13.65 -0.89 1.32
CA LEU A 113 12.26 -0.66 1.74
C LEU A 113 12.21 0.41 2.84
N GLY A 114 12.11 0.00 4.11
CA GLY A 114 12.08 0.88 5.27
C GLY A 114 13.29 0.76 6.19
N PHE A 115 13.15 1.29 7.41
CA PHE A 115 14.13 1.13 8.49
C PHE A 115 14.21 -0.33 8.97
N TYR A 116 15.18 -0.63 9.83
CA TYR A 116 15.35 -1.96 10.42
C TYR A 116 14.10 -2.41 11.19
N GLY A 117 13.42 -3.46 10.70
CA GLY A 117 12.21 -4.00 11.33
C GLY A 117 10.92 -3.30 10.89
N TYR A 118 11.00 -2.39 9.92
CA TYR A 118 9.81 -1.81 9.28
C TYR A 118 8.88 -2.90 8.75
N ASP A 119 9.44 -3.88 8.05
CA ASP A 119 8.71 -4.90 7.29
C ASP A 119 8.42 -6.18 8.08
N LEU A 120 8.54 -6.16 9.41
CA LEU A 120 8.17 -7.33 10.23
C LEU A 120 6.74 -7.77 9.93
N GLN A 121 5.81 -6.82 9.96
CA GLN A 121 4.40 -7.08 9.64
C GLN A 121 4.21 -7.41 8.16
N ASP A 122 4.98 -6.80 7.25
CA ASP A 122 4.77 -6.93 5.82
C ASP A 122 5.25 -8.29 5.29
N GLN A 123 6.32 -8.85 5.88
CA GLN A 123 6.77 -10.22 5.58
C GLN A 123 5.78 -11.28 6.10
N CYS A 124 5.12 -11.02 7.24
CA CYS A 124 4.07 -11.89 7.77
C CYS A 124 2.69 -11.65 7.10
N GLY A 125 2.51 -10.48 6.51
CA GLY A 125 1.22 -9.92 6.14
C GLY A 125 0.47 -10.74 5.10
N ALA A 126 1.17 -11.18 4.05
CA ALA A 126 0.57 -11.98 2.98
C ALA A 126 -0.01 -13.32 3.47
N ALA A 127 0.60 -13.94 4.48
CA ALA A 127 0.08 -15.19 5.07
C ALA A 127 -1.07 -14.91 6.05
N ASN A 128 -1.00 -13.80 6.79
CA ASN A 128 -1.95 -13.46 7.85
C ASN A 128 -3.19 -12.70 7.35
N SER A 129 -3.19 -12.16 6.13
CA SER A 129 -4.29 -11.35 5.58
C SER A 129 -5.60 -12.14 5.42
N VAL A 130 -5.50 -13.45 5.20
CA VAL A 130 -6.63 -14.39 5.03
C VAL A 130 -6.52 -15.62 5.94
N SER A 131 -5.64 -15.56 6.95
CA SER A 131 -5.58 -16.60 7.97
C SER A 131 -6.88 -16.67 8.77
N ILE A 132 -7.15 -17.83 9.36
CA ILE A 132 -8.28 -18.07 10.27
C ILE A 132 -7.81 -18.58 11.63
N ARG A 133 -6.50 -18.55 11.90
CA ARG A 133 -5.92 -18.95 13.19
C ARG A 133 -6.16 -17.87 14.24
N ALA A 134 -6.18 -18.28 15.51
CA ALA A 134 -6.68 -17.43 16.60
C ALA A 134 -5.94 -16.09 16.77
N ASP A 135 -4.63 -16.06 16.53
CA ASP A 135 -3.75 -14.88 16.69
C ASP A 135 -3.31 -14.27 15.34
N GLU A 136 -3.96 -14.66 14.23
CA GLU A 136 -3.65 -14.18 12.87
C GLU A 136 -4.91 -13.75 12.11
N GLY A 137 -5.99 -14.50 12.24
CA GLY A 137 -7.20 -14.29 11.46
C GLY A 137 -8.06 -13.18 12.04
N ALA A 138 -8.03 -12.01 11.40
CA ALA A 138 -8.94 -10.91 11.68
C ALA A 138 -9.32 -10.14 10.41
N LEU A 139 -10.58 -9.73 10.31
CA LEU A 139 -11.03 -8.70 9.36
C LEU A 139 -10.21 -7.43 9.60
N HIS A 140 -9.80 -6.75 8.53
CA HIS A 140 -8.90 -5.60 8.65
C HIS A 140 -9.49 -4.51 9.56
N GLU A 141 -10.81 -4.27 9.52
CA GLU A 141 -11.52 -3.33 10.39
C GLU A 141 -11.50 -3.71 11.88
N ALA A 142 -11.31 -5.01 12.19
CA ALA A 142 -11.19 -5.51 13.56
C ALA A 142 -9.74 -5.60 14.05
N ARG A 143 -8.75 -5.34 13.17
CA ARG A 143 -7.34 -5.24 13.55
C ARG A 143 -7.10 -3.88 14.22
N GLY A 144 -5.91 -3.72 14.78
CA GLY A 144 -5.47 -2.47 15.36
C GLY A 144 -4.04 -2.56 15.89
N PRO A 145 -3.58 -1.56 16.64
CA PRO A 145 -2.20 -1.49 17.13
C PRO A 145 -1.77 -2.64 18.07
N ASN A 146 -2.71 -3.50 18.50
CA ASN A 146 -2.45 -4.67 19.35
C ASN A 146 -2.64 -6.00 18.59
N TYR A 147 -2.84 -5.96 17.28
CA TYR A 147 -2.79 -7.15 16.43
C TYR A 147 -1.30 -7.61 16.34
N PRO A 148 -0.97 -8.88 16.63
CA PRO A 148 0.41 -9.38 16.61
C PRO A 148 1.09 -9.29 15.23
#